data_AF-A0A949EIM2-F1
#
_entry.id   AF-A0A949EIM2-F1
#
_cell.length_a   1.000
_cell.length_b   1.000
_cell.length_c   1.000
_cell.angle_alpha   90.00
_cell.angle_beta   90.00
_cell.angle_gamma   90.00
#
_symmetry.space_group_name_H-M   'P 1'
#
loop_
_entity.id
_entity.type
_entity.pdbx_description
1 polymer ?
#
loop_
_entity_poly.entity_id
_entity_poly.type
_entity_poly.pdbx_seq_one_letter_code
_entity_poly.pdbx_strand_id
1 'polypeptide(L)' 'EAEIWREFWDYALNSKKAISKGIKNAQIEAPGTKFVKGIIYTLKIEHDGGIRIDAQEIPKVLIGESF' A
#
# COMPACT_ATOMS: atom_id res chain seq x y z
N GLU A 1 -18.15 -6.41 4.06
CA GLU A 1 -16.73 -6.79 3.86
C GLU A 1 -16.03 -5.94 2.82
N ALA A 2 -16.48 -5.90 1.56
CA ALA A 2 -15.89 -5.07 0.49
C ALA A 2 -15.76 -3.57 0.82
N GLU A 3 -16.73 -3.01 1.56
CA GLU A 3 -16.69 -1.61 2.03
C GLU A 3 -15.55 -1.35 3.02
N ILE A 4 -15.23 -2.33 3.87
CA ILE A 4 -14.15 -2.23 4.86
C ILE A 4 -12.80 -2.24 4.14
N TRP A 5 -12.65 -3.13 3.14
CA TRP A 5 -11.43 -3.21 2.32
C TRP A 5 -11.18 -1.95 1.49
N ARG A 6 -12.23 -1.34 0.93
CA ARG A 6 -12.11 -0.10 0.16
C ARG A 6 -11.57 1.07 1.00
N GLU A 7 -11.89 1.09 2.28
CA GLU A 7 -11.45 2.11 3.22
C GLU A 7 -10.32 1.63 4.15
N PHE A 8 -9.69 0.50 3.81
CA PHE A 8 -8.68 -0.15 4.64
C PHE A 8 -7.57 0.82 5.08
N TRP A 9 -7.00 1.59 4.16
CA TRP A 9 -5.93 2.55 4.47
C TRP A 9 -6.40 3.70 5.36
N ASP A 10 -7.65 4.12 5.21
CA ASP A 10 -8.26 5.15 6.04
C ASP A 10 -8.44 4.63 7.48
N TYR A 11 -8.87 3.38 7.65
CA TYR A 11 -8.94 2.76 8.96
C TYR A 11 -7.57 2.44 9.56
N ALA A 12 -6.60 2.05 8.72
CA ALA A 12 -5.25 1.72 9.18
C ALA A 12 -4.43 2.95 9.59
N LEU A 13 -4.68 4.11 8.97
CA LEU A 13 -3.92 5.35 9.20
C LEU A 13 -4.66 6.39 10.05
N ASN A 14 -5.98 6.27 10.25
CA ASN A 14 -6.77 7.18 11.08
C ASN A 14 -7.47 6.45 12.23
N SER A 15 -6.88 6.53 13.42
CA SER A 15 -7.38 5.88 14.62
C SER A 15 -8.82 6.28 15.00
N LYS A 16 -9.25 7.52 14.74
CA LYS A 16 -10.62 7.97 15.04
C LYS A 16 -11.65 7.27 14.14
N LYS A 17 -11.31 7.04 12.88
CA LYS A 17 -12.18 6.38 11.90
C LYS A 17 -12.21 4.86 12.10
N ALA A 18 -11.11 4.28 12.58
CA ALA A 18 -11.04 2.88 12.98
C ALA A 18 -11.98 2.56 14.17
N ILE A 19 -11.93 3.40 15.21
CA ILE A 19 -12.73 3.23 16.43
C ILE A 19 -14.23 3.26 16.13
N SER A 20 -14.70 4.14 15.24
CA SER A 20 -16.13 4.25 14.91
C SER A 20 -16.68 3.02 14.16
N LYS A 21 -15.82 2.19 13.59
CA LYS A 21 -16.19 0.91 12.95
C LYS A 21 -15.87 -0.31 13.83
N GLY A 22 -15.49 -0.10 15.10
CA GLY A 22 -15.16 -1.17 16.03
C GLY A 22 -13.83 -1.88 15.73
N ILE A 23 -12.97 -1.28 14.90
CA ILE A 23 -11.66 -1.82 14.55
C ILE A 23 -10.71 -1.50 15.72
N LYS A 24 -10.43 -2.53 16.53
CA LYS A 24 -9.61 -2.40 17.75
C LYS A 24 -8.11 -2.33 17.49
N ASN A 25 -7.65 -2.95 16.41
CA ASN A 25 -6.27 -2.93 15.95
C ASN A 25 -6.22 -3.17 14.44
N ALA A 26 -5.47 -2.35 13.72
CA ALA A 26 -5.03 -2.63 12.37
C ALA A 26 -3.51 -2.85 12.43
N GLN A 27 -3.08 -4.11 12.43
CA GLN A 27 -1.65 -4.42 12.31
C GLN A 27 -1.27 -4.33 10.85
N ILE A 28 -0.41 -3.36 10.56
CA ILE A 28 0.25 -3.18 9.27
C ILE A 28 1.70 -3.58 9.47
N GLU A 29 2.09 -4.76 9.00
CA GLU A 29 3.51 -5.12 8.80
C GLU A 29 4.05 -4.42 7.55
N ALA A 30 4.04 -3.10 7.60
CA ALA A 30 4.81 -2.16 6.79
C ALA A 30 4.32 -0.75 7.19
N PRO A 31 4.77 -0.23 8.35
CA PRO A 31 4.38 1.10 8.78
C PRO A 31 5.05 2.13 7.86
N GLY A 32 4.39 2.54 6.78
CA GLY A 32 4.81 3.73 6.03
C GLY A 32 4.58 3.76 4.51
N THR A 33 4.28 2.64 3.85
CA THR A 33 4.29 2.63 2.38
C THR A 33 2.87 2.77 1.81
N LYS A 34 2.51 3.99 1.40
CA LYS A 34 1.33 4.25 0.56
C LYS A 34 1.72 4.17 -0.91
N PHE A 35 1.08 3.28 -1.68
CA PHE A 35 1.29 3.21 -3.12
C PHE A 35 0.69 4.44 -3.80
N VAL A 36 1.51 5.13 -4.60
CA VAL A 36 1.13 6.35 -5.32
C VAL A 36 0.97 6.02 -6.80
N LYS A 37 -0.11 6.53 -7.41
CA LYS A 37 -0.34 6.40 -8.85
C LYS A 37 0.81 7.05 -9.63
N GLY A 38 1.28 6.40 -10.69
CA GLY A 38 2.39 6.90 -11.49
C GLY A 38 3.77 6.43 -11.04
N ILE A 39 3.83 5.57 -10.01
CA ILE A 39 5.06 4.95 -9.51
C ILE A 39 5.00 3.44 -9.78
N ILE A 40 6.09 2.91 -10.32
CA ILE A 40 6.33 1.48 -10.44
C ILE A 40 7.05 1.02 -9.17
N TYR A 41 6.50 0.00 -8.53
CA TYR A 41 7.09 -0.62 -7.36
C TYR A 41 7.63 -2.00 -7.74
N THR A 42 8.88 -2.25 -7.41
CA THR A 42 9.51 -3.56 -7.60
C THR A 42 9.67 -4.21 -6.23
N LEU A 43 9.03 -5.36 -6.04
CA LEU A 43 9.21 -6.18 -4.84
C LEU A 43 10.34 -7.18 -5.10
N LYS A 44 11.32 -7.20 -4.20
CA LYS A 44 12.39 -8.20 -4.20
C LYS A 44 12.32 -9.01 -2.92
N ILE A 45 12.19 -10.32 -3.06
CA ILE A 45 12.33 -11.26 -1.96
C ILE A 45 13.81 -11.58 -1.85
N GLU A 46 14.41 -11.27 -0.70
CA GLU A 46 15.81 -11.51 -0.42
C GLU A 46 16.03 -12.94 0.09
N HIS A 47 17.27 -13.40 0.05
CA HIS A 47 17.61 -14.80 0.35
C HIS A 47 17.33 -15.18 1.81
N ASP A 48 17.23 -14.19 2.71
CA ASP A 48 16.92 -14.34 4.13
C ASP A 48 15.41 -14.21 4.43
N GLY A 49 14.59 -14.05 3.40
CA GLY A 49 13.14 -13.84 3.53
C GLY A 49 12.74 -12.38 3.75
N GLY A 50 13.70 -11.45 3.77
CA GLY A 50 13.43 -10.02 3.76
C GLY A 50 12.70 -9.58 2.48
N ILE A 51 11.89 -8.52 2.59
CA ILE A 51 11.22 -7.89 1.45
C ILE A 51 11.80 -6.50 1.25
N ARG A 52 12.40 -6.27 0.08
CA ARG A 52 12.80 -4.94 -0.39
C ARG A 52 11.78 -4.41 -1.36
N ILE A 53 11.42 -3.13 -1.20
CA ILE A 53 10.52 -2.42 -2.11
C ILE A 53 11.30 -1.27 -2.73
N ASP A 54 11.57 -1.36 -4.03
CA ASP A 54 12.16 -0.26 -4.79
C ASP A 54 11.03 0.53 -5.47
N ALA A 55 11.10 1.86 -5.45
CA ALA A 55 10.11 2.74 -6.07
C ALA A 55 10.76 3.60 -7.14
N GLN A 56 10.15 3.65 -8.33
CA GLN A 56 10.59 4.50 -9.44
C GLN A 56 9.40 5.13 -10.15
N GLU A 57 9.57 6.34 -10.70
CA GLU A 57 8.54 6.93 -11.56
C GLU A 57 8.33 6.05 -12.80
N ILE A 58 7.11 6.04 -13.35
CA ILE A 58 6.85 5.40 -14.65
C ILE A 58 7.78 6.05 -15.69
N PRO A 59 8.65 5.27 -16.36
CA PRO A 59 9.48 5.77 -17.44
C PRO A 59 8.62 6.49 -18.49
N LYS A 60 9.06 7.67 -18.94
CA LYS A 60 8.27 8.50 -19.88
C LYS A 60 7.90 7.76 -21.18
N VAL A 61 8.72 6.81 -21.60
CA VAL A 61 8.49 5.95 -22.77
C VAL A 61 7.27 5.02 -22.62
N LEU A 62 6.87 4.70 -21.38
CA LEU A 62 5.73 3.84 -21.08
C LEU A 62 4.44 4.64 -20.84
N ILE A 63 4.49 5.98 -20.85
CA ILE A 63 3.30 6.83 -20.68
C ILE A 63 2.47 6.79 -21.97
N GLY A 64 1.40 6.01 -21.96
CA GLY A 64 0.50 5.82 -23.11
C GLY A 64 0.28 4.37 -23.52
N GLU A 65 1.06 3.43 -22.96
CA GLU A 65 0.82 2.00 -23.16
C GLU A 65 -0.32 1.51 -22.26
N SER A 66 -1.28 0.76 -22.84
CA SER A 66 -2.37 0.13 -22.09
C SER A 66 -1.96 -1.29 -21.68
N PHE A 67 -1.91 -1.56 -20.37
CA PHE A 67 -1.82 -2.91 -19.81
C PHE A 67 -3.21 -3.51 -19.57
#